data_AF-A0AAV0JIR4-F1
#
_entry.id   AF-A0AAV0JIR4-F1
#
_cell.length_a   1.000
_cell.length_b   1.000
_cell.length_c   1.000
_cell.angle_alpha   90.00
_cell.angle_beta   90.00
_cell.angle_gamma   90.00
#
_symmetry.space_group_name_H-M   'P 1'
#
loop_
_entity.id
_entity.type
_entity.pdbx_description
1 polymer ?
#
loop_
_entity_poly.entity_id
_entity_poly.type
_entity_poly.pdbx_seq_one_letter_code
_entity_poly.pdbx_strand_id
1 'polypeptide(L)'
;MDFFLLLNCFLCLIFTLTILRFLLPRTPAGKLPPGPARLPIIGNLHNLGLKPHISLADLAKVHGPLMTLKLGQVTTIVASSPALAKEILQKHDKVLSDRHGILAMEVLDTHKFALPLLPVGPKWRNVRKVCNSYVFATQKLDLNQGLRREKIIEVLEGVRRNASEDLFVAGTDTTASSLEWAMAELLRNPDKLVKAKNELDEMIGKGNHLAESDIPQLPYLRAILKETFRLHPALPLLLPRKAGADVEINGFTVPKGARVLLNLWAIGRDPAIWDDPTSFVPERFLGSDVDAKGNYFELVTFGAGRRICPGMPLALRMLHMMLGSLIHWFDWKLSDGVEPEKLDMEEKFGIALQKAKPLLAIPTPI
;
A
#
# COMPACT_ATOMS: atom_id res chain seq x y z
N MET A 1 -33.14 -22.65 -48.50
CA MET A 1 -31.92 -22.18 -49.18
C MET A 1 -30.97 -21.44 -48.21
N ASP A 2 -31.42 -21.19 -46.97
CA ASP A 2 -30.77 -20.27 -46.04
C ASP A 2 -29.68 -20.91 -45.16
N PHE A 3 -29.75 -22.22 -44.89
CA PHE A 3 -28.74 -22.89 -44.06
C PHE A 3 -27.37 -22.99 -44.74
N PHE A 4 -27.33 -23.33 -46.03
CA PHE A 4 -26.09 -23.38 -46.81
C PHE A 4 -25.46 -22.00 -46.99
N LEU A 5 -26.28 -20.95 -47.09
CA LEU A 5 -25.80 -19.58 -47.18
C LEU A 5 -25.14 -19.14 -45.85
N LEU A 6 -25.80 -19.44 -44.72
CA LEU A 6 -25.27 -19.14 -43.38
C LEU A 6 -23.98 -19.91 -43.09
N LEU A 7 -23.90 -21.20 -43.46
CA LEU A 7 -22.71 -22.01 -43.27
C LEU A 7 -21.52 -21.48 -44.10
N ASN A 8 -21.76 -21.08 -45.36
CA ASN A 8 -20.73 -20.49 -46.21
C ASN A 8 -20.27 -19.12 -45.69
N CYS A 9 -21.18 -18.27 -45.23
CA CYS A 9 -20.82 -17.00 -44.60
C CYS A 9 -19.97 -17.22 -43.33
N PHE A 10 -20.29 -18.23 -42.52
CA PHE A 10 -19.53 -18.57 -41.32
C PHE A 10 -18.12 -19.10 -41.66
N LEU A 11 -18.00 -19.97 -42.65
CA LEU A 11 -16.71 -20.48 -43.14
C LEU A 11 -15.85 -19.36 -43.75
N CYS A 12 -16.44 -18.46 -44.54
CA CYS A 12 -15.77 -17.27 -45.06
C CYS A 12 -15.31 -16.32 -43.95
N LEU A 13 -16.10 -16.15 -42.89
CA LEU A 13 -15.72 -15.36 -41.73
C LEU A 13 -14.52 -16.00 -41.00
N ILE A 14 -14.54 -17.31 -40.78
CA ILE A 14 -13.40 -18.01 -40.17
C ILE A 14 -12.16 -17.88 -41.04
N PHE A 15 -12.30 -18.09 -42.35
CA PHE A 15 -11.20 -18.04 -43.29
C PHE A 15 -10.57 -16.64 -43.37
N THR A 16 -11.41 -15.59 -43.45
CA THR A 16 -10.96 -14.19 -43.44
C THR A 16 -10.32 -13.82 -42.10
N LEU A 17 -10.87 -14.25 -40.97
CA LEU A 17 -10.27 -14.06 -39.65
C LEU A 17 -8.92 -14.78 -39.52
N THR A 18 -8.77 -15.98 -40.09
CA THR A 18 -7.47 -16.69 -40.10
C THR A 18 -6.45 -15.99 -40.99
N ILE A 19 -6.83 -15.56 -42.19
CA ILE A 19 -5.94 -14.83 -43.10
C ILE A 19 -5.52 -13.49 -42.49
N LEU A 20 -6.46 -12.74 -41.89
CA LEU A 20 -6.17 -11.50 -41.19
C LEU A 20 -5.17 -11.72 -40.05
N ARG A 21 -5.23 -12.87 -39.36
CA ARG A 21 -4.28 -13.26 -38.32
C ARG A 21 -2.86 -13.54 -38.83
N PHE A 22 -2.72 -13.92 -40.10
CA PHE A 22 -1.42 -14.15 -40.77
C PHE A 22 -0.89 -12.90 -41.48
N LEU A 23 -1.77 -12.03 -41.96
CA LEU A 23 -1.41 -10.76 -42.62
C LEU A 23 -1.12 -9.62 -41.64
N LEU A 24 -1.63 -9.69 -40.40
CA LEU A 24 -1.23 -8.77 -39.34
C LEU A 24 0.25 -9.02 -38.99
N PRO A 25 1.12 -7.99 -39.02
CA PRO A 25 2.51 -8.14 -38.63
C PRO A 25 2.57 -8.68 -37.20
N ARG A 26 3.14 -9.88 -37.03
CA ARG A 26 3.51 -10.39 -35.71
C ARG A 26 4.65 -9.52 -35.19
N THR A 27 4.34 -8.58 -34.30
CA THR A 27 5.36 -8.08 -33.39
C THR A 27 5.98 -9.29 -32.69
N PRO A 28 7.32 -9.38 -32.57
CA PRO A 28 7.91 -10.43 -31.78
C PRO A 28 7.32 -10.33 -30.38
N ALA A 29 6.43 -11.27 -30.05
CA ALA A 29 5.77 -11.29 -28.76
C ALA A 29 6.84 -11.69 -27.74
N GLY A 30 7.45 -10.69 -27.12
CA GLY A 30 8.40 -10.93 -26.05
C GLY A 30 7.75 -11.79 -24.98
N LYS A 31 8.56 -12.65 -24.36
CA LYS A 31 8.08 -13.67 -23.42
C LYS A 31 7.43 -12.96 -22.23
N LEU A 32 6.12 -13.13 -22.05
CA LEU A 32 5.44 -12.62 -20.85
C LEU A 32 6.00 -13.32 -19.60
N PRO A 33 5.99 -12.66 -18.43
CA PRO A 33 6.27 -13.33 -17.18
C PRO A 33 5.38 -14.58 -17.00
N PRO A 34 5.88 -15.63 -16.34
CA PRO A 34 5.12 -16.85 -16.06
C PRO A 34 3.85 -16.54 -15.25
N GLY A 35 2.91 -17.47 -15.17
CA GLY A 35 1.71 -17.26 -14.36
C GLY A 35 0.73 -18.42 -14.41
N PRO A 36 -0.32 -18.37 -13.59
CA PRO A 36 -1.32 -19.43 -13.53
C PRO A 36 -2.09 -19.56 -14.85
N ALA A 37 -2.54 -20.78 -15.14
CA ALA A 37 -3.41 -21.03 -16.28
C ALA A 37 -4.71 -20.20 -16.17
N ARG A 38 -5.20 -19.71 -17.30
CA ARG A 38 -6.34 -18.78 -17.37
C ARG A 38 -7.59 -19.50 -17.86
N LEU A 39 -8.73 -19.21 -17.24
CA LEU A 39 -10.03 -19.65 -17.74
C LEU A 39 -10.53 -18.74 -18.87
N PRO A 40 -11.34 -19.25 -19.82
CA PRO A 40 -12.00 -18.40 -20.80
C PRO A 40 -12.80 -17.27 -20.14
N ILE A 41 -12.80 -16.08 -20.77
CA ILE A 41 -13.56 -14.88 -20.37
C ILE A 41 -13.08 -14.23 -19.06
N ILE A 42 -13.11 -14.96 -17.93
CA ILE A 42 -12.81 -14.41 -16.59
C ILE A 42 -11.31 -14.41 -16.26
N GLY A 43 -10.51 -15.18 -16.99
CA GLY A 43 -9.08 -15.32 -16.75
C GLY A 43 -8.78 -15.92 -15.37
N ASN A 44 -8.06 -15.17 -14.53
CA ASN A 44 -7.58 -15.53 -13.21
C ASN A 44 -8.37 -14.87 -12.07
N LEU A 45 -9.53 -14.26 -12.34
CA LEU A 45 -10.36 -13.65 -11.28
C LEU A 45 -10.72 -14.66 -10.17
N HIS A 46 -10.95 -15.92 -10.57
CA HIS A 46 -11.25 -17.02 -9.65
C HIS A 46 -10.09 -17.35 -8.67
N ASN A 47 -8.85 -16.94 -8.98
CA ASN A 47 -7.69 -17.18 -8.12
C ASN A 47 -7.55 -16.16 -6.98
N LEU A 48 -8.30 -15.05 -6.99
CA LEU A 48 -8.04 -13.93 -6.08
C LEU A 48 -8.72 -14.07 -4.71
N GLY A 49 -9.92 -14.65 -4.65
CA GLY A 49 -10.70 -14.74 -3.41
C GLY A 49 -10.97 -13.36 -2.76
N LEU A 50 -11.23 -13.36 -1.45
CA LEU A 50 -11.52 -12.13 -0.68
C LEU A 50 -10.25 -11.36 -0.25
N LYS A 51 -9.09 -12.02 -0.24
CA LYS A 51 -7.79 -11.46 0.19
C LYS A 51 -6.78 -11.58 -0.95
N PRO A 52 -6.93 -10.79 -2.03
CA PRO A 52 -6.12 -10.94 -3.24
C PRO A 52 -4.62 -10.79 -3.00
N HIS A 53 -4.19 -9.97 -2.04
CA HIS A 53 -2.78 -9.84 -1.68
C HIS A 53 -2.16 -11.13 -1.14
N ILE A 54 -2.93 -11.92 -0.37
CA ILE A 54 -2.51 -13.23 0.13
C ILE A 54 -2.50 -14.25 -1.01
N SER A 55 -3.59 -14.35 -1.76
CA SER A 55 -3.70 -15.29 -2.88
C SER A 55 -2.61 -15.05 -3.93
N LEU A 56 -2.26 -13.79 -4.19
CA LEU A 56 -1.16 -13.42 -5.09
C LEU A 56 0.21 -13.76 -4.48
N ALA A 57 0.39 -13.67 -3.17
CA ALA A 57 1.62 -14.10 -2.52
C ALA A 57 1.82 -15.62 -2.64
N ASP A 58 0.74 -16.40 -2.49
CA ASP A 58 0.78 -17.86 -2.65
C ASP A 58 1.04 -18.27 -4.10
N LEU A 59 0.43 -17.59 -5.08
CA LEU A 59 0.74 -17.80 -6.49
C LEU A 59 2.20 -17.46 -6.82
N ALA A 60 2.78 -16.43 -6.20
CA ALA A 60 4.18 -16.06 -6.43
C ALA A 60 5.16 -17.15 -5.94
N LYS A 61 4.80 -17.96 -4.93
CA LYS A 61 5.62 -19.12 -4.50
C LYS A 61 5.73 -20.18 -5.60
N VAL A 62 4.72 -20.31 -6.45
CA VAL A 62 4.66 -21.31 -7.53
C VAL A 62 5.19 -20.77 -8.85
N HIS A 63 4.82 -19.53 -9.19
CA HIS A 63 5.12 -18.94 -10.50
C HIS A 63 6.32 -17.99 -10.50
N GLY A 64 6.89 -17.71 -9.33
CA GLY A 64 7.97 -16.77 -9.14
C GLY A 64 7.49 -15.36 -8.81
N PRO A 65 8.42 -14.48 -8.38
CA PRO A 65 8.11 -13.16 -7.84
C PRO A 65 7.70 -12.14 -8.91
N LEU A 66 7.83 -12.45 -10.20
CA LEU A 66 7.30 -11.68 -11.32
C LEU A 66 6.37 -12.57 -12.13
N MET A 67 5.07 -12.27 -12.13
CA MET A 67 4.08 -13.12 -12.78
C MET A 67 3.00 -12.34 -13.53
N THR A 68 2.38 -13.01 -14.51
CA THR A 68 1.28 -12.49 -15.33
C THR A 68 -0.04 -13.14 -14.94
N LEU A 69 -1.06 -12.32 -14.72
CA LEU A 69 -2.45 -12.72 -14.59
C LEU A 69 -3.32 -12.01 -15.65
N LYS A 70 -4.43 -12.64 -15.99
CA LYS A 70 -5.52 -12.03 -16.77
C LYS A 70 -6.73 -11.80 -15.89
N LEU A 71 -7.01 -10.55 -15.54
CA LEU A 71 -8.19 -10.21 -14.75
C LEU A 71 -9.30 -9.76 -15.70
N GLY A 72 -10.11 -10.72 -16.15
CA GLY A 72 -10.93 -10.57 -17.35
C GLY A 72 -10.04 -10.29 -18.57
N GLN A 73 -10.27 -9.15 -19.23
CA GLN A 73 -9.46 -8.73 -20.39
C GLN A 73 -8.15 -8.01 -20.00
N VAL A 74 -7.99 -7.61 -18.74
CA VAL A 74 -6.86 -6.79 -18.29
C VAL A 74 -5.64 -7.67 -18.02
N THR A 75 -4.56 -7.47 -18.80
CA THR A 75 -3.23 -8.03 -18.47
C THR A 75 -2.72 -7.35 -17.21
N THR A 76 -2.42 -8.15 -16.19
CA THR A 76 -1.90 -7.69 -14.91
C THR A 76 -0.58 -8.38 -14.60
N ILE A 77 0.48 -7.60 -14.44
CA ILE A 77 1.78 -8.05 -13.94
C ILE A 77 1.80 -7.81 -12.43
N VAL A 78 2.20 -8.84 -11.68
CA VAL A 78 2.37 -8.75 -10.23
C VAL A 78 3.84 -8.98 -9.92
N ALA A 79 4.41 -8.07 -9.14
CA ALA A 79 5.76 -8.23 -8.62
C ALA A 79 5.77 -8.30 -7.09
N SER A 80 6.60 -9.16 -6.52
CA SER A 80 6.55 -9.53 -5.10
C SER A 80 7.93 -9.64 -4.43
N SER A 81 8.96 -8.98 -4.98
CA SER A 81 10.28 -8.90 -4.35
C SER A 81 10.84 -7.47 -4.37
N PRO A 82 11.76 -7.10 -3.45
CA PRO A 82 12.40 -5.79 -3.42
C PRO A 82 13.12 -5.44 -4.73
N ALA A 83 13.84 -6.41 -5.31
CA ALA A 83 14.55 -6.21 -6.57
C ALA A 83 13.60 -5.78 -7.69
N LEU A 84 12.44 -6.44 -7.80
CA LEU A 84 11.44 -6.07 -8.80
C LEU A 84 10.73 -4.76 -8.46
N ALA A 85 10.49 -4.48 -7.18
CA ALA A 85 9.96 -3.20 -6.75
C ALA A 85 10.92 -2.06 -7.17
N LYS A 86 12.24 -2.24 -7.05
CA LYS A 86 13.25 -1.30 -7.53
C LYS A 86 13.24 -1.14 -9.04
N GLU A 87 13.19 -2.23 -9.79
CA GLU A 87 13.07 -2.21 -11.25
C GLU A 87 11.83 -1.40 -11.69
N ILE A 88 10.69 -1.62 -11.05
CA ILE A 88 9.41 -0.99 -11.42
C ILE A 88 9.32 0.47 -10.97
N LEU A 89 9.71 0.77 -9.73
CA LEU A 89 9.48 2.06 -9.09
C LEU A 89 10.57 3.08 -9.37
N GLN A 90 11.79 2.63 -9.65
CA GLN A 90 12.96 3.49 -9.80
C GLN A 90 13.55 3.40 -11.21
N LYS A 91 13.91 2.22 -11.69
CA LYS A 91 14.62 2.06 -12.97
C LYS A 91 13.71 2.32 -14.18
N HIS A 92 12.51 1.74 -14.18
CA HIS A 92 11.53 1.90 -15.24
C HIS A 92 10.41 2.88 -14.87
N ASP A 93 10.69 3.78 -13.93
CA ASP A 93 9.70 4.70 -13.32
C ASP A 93 8.93 5.52 -14.37
N LYS A 94 9.60 5.90 -15.45
CA LYS A 94 9.06 6.76 -16.50
C LYS A 94 7.94 6.06 -17.25
N VAL A 95 8.17 4.80 -17.60
CA VAL A 95 7.26 3.99 -18.40
C VAL A 95 6.16 3.40 -17.54
N LEU A 96 6.46 3.10 -16.28
CA LEU A 96 5.54 2.43 -15.36
C LEU A 96 4.89 3.38 -14.34
N SER A 97 4.81 4.69 -14.59
CA SER A 97 4.22 5.65 -13.64
C SER A 97 2.79 6.06 -13.95
N ASP A 98 2.20 5.58 -15.04
CA ASP A 98 0.80 5.88 -15.36
C ASP A 98 -0.17 5.08 -14.48
N ARG A 99 -1.45 5.45 -14.54
CA ARG A 99 -2.56 4.80 -13.83
C ARG A 99 -3.64 4.37 -14.82
N HIS A 100 -4.38 3.32 -14.47
CA HIS A 100 -5.66 3.03 -15.11
C HIS A 100 -6.71 4.00 -14.55
N GLY A 101 -7.64 4.44 -15.39
CA GLY A 101 -8.87 5.05 -14.90
C GLY A 101 -9.59 4.04 -14.00
N ILE A 102 -9.94 4.46 -12.79
CA ILE A 102 -10.81 3.68 -11.92
C ILE A 102 -12.22 4.07 -12.33
N LEU A 103 -12.99 3.15 -12.93
CA LEU A 103 -14.36 3.41 -13.42
C LEU A 103 -15.24 4.09 -12.36
N ALA A 104 -15.13 3.69 -11.09
CA ALA A 104 -15.85 4.35 -9.98
C ALA A 104 -15.48 5.83 -9.79
N MET A 105 -14.24 6.22 -10.13
CA MET A 105 -13.74 7.60 -10.08
C MET A 105 -13.90 8.34 -11.42
N GLU A 106 -14.41 7.66 -12.46
CA GLU A 106 -14.89 8.28 -13.69
C GLU A 106 -16.27 8.91 -13.48
N VAL A 107 -17.12 8.28 -12.68
CA VAL A 107 -18.48 8.77 -12.33
C VAL A 107 -18.45 10.13 -11.62
N LEU A 108 -17.43 10.38 -10.80
CA LEU A 108 -17.29 11.61 -10.01
C LEU A 108 -16.37 12.66 -10.67
N ASP A 109 -15.92 12.42 -11.92
CA ASP A 109 -14.90 13.23 -12.59
C ASP A 109 -13.57 13.40 -11.81
N THR A 110 -13.40 12.68 -10.70
CA THR A 110 -12.27 12.80 -9.77
C THR A 110 -10.96 12.41 -10.45
N HIS A 111 -10.98 11.48 -11.40
CA HIS A 111 -9.81 11.14 -12.22
C HIS A 111 -9.20 12.33 -12.98
N LYS A 112 -9.95 13.43 -13.20
CA LYS A 112 -9.48 14.67 -13.84
C LYS A 112 -8.75 15.61 -12.88
N PHE A 113 -8.85 15.40 -11.56
CA PHE A 113 -8.33 16.33 -10.54
C PHE A 113 -7.52 15.64 -9.43
N ALA A 114 -7.82 14.38 -9.09
CA ALA A 114 -7.14 13.60 -8.06
C ALA A 114 -5.68 13.33 -8.43
N LEU A 115 -4.77 13.88 -7.63
CA LEU A 115 -3.32 13.72 -7.79
C LEU A 115 -2.86 12.25 -7.93
N PRO A 116 -3.43 11.26 -7.21
CA PRO A 116 -3.06 9.86 -7.37
C PRO A 116 -3.33 9.28 -8.76
N LEU A 117 -4.35 9.79 -9.47
CA LEU A 117 -4.85 9.24 -10.73
C LEU A 117 -4.42 10.01 -11.97
N LEU A 118 -4.15 11.31 -11.84
CA LEU A 118 -3.72 12.16 -12.96
C LEU A 118 -2.55 11.55 -13.73
N PRO A 119 -2.58 11.48 -15.08
CA PRO A 119 -1.44 11.03 -15.90
C PRO A 119 -0.19 11.86 -15.63
N VAL A 120 1.01 11.27 -15.78
CA VAL A 120 2.25 12.02 -15.57
C VAL A 120 2.43 13.03 -16.69
N GLY A 121 2.20 14.30 -16.39
CA GLY A 121 2.31 15.42 -17.33
C GLY A 121 2.40 16.76 -16.62
N PRO A 122 2.38 17.89 -17.35
CA PRO A 122 2.51 19.23 -16.76
C PRO A 122 1.52 19.50 -15.63
N LYS A 123 0.23 19.14 -15.81
CA LYS A 123 -0.81 19.28 -14.77
C LYS A 123 -0.46 18.52 -13.49
N TRP A 124 -0.14 17.22 -13.60
CA TRP A 124 0.27 16.40 -12.46
C TRP A 124 1.52 16.94 -11.76
N ARG A 125 2.54 17.36 -12.53
CA ARG A 125 3.78 17.93 -11.97
C ARG A 125 3.50 19.23 -11.21
N ASN A 126 2.61 20.08 -11.71
CA ASN A 126 2.22 21.33 -11.05
C ASN A 126 1.51 21.05 -9.72
N VAL A 127 0.48 20.19 -9.72
CA VAL A 127 -0.21 19.81 -8.47
C VAL A 127 0.74 19.14 -7.49
N ARG A 128 1.64 18.27 -7.98
CA ARG A 128 2.66 17.60 -7.16
C ARG A 128 3.64 18.59 -6.53
N LYS A 129 4.10 19.58 -7.30
CA LYS A 129 4.95 20.67 -6.80
C LYS A 129 4.21 21.47 -5.74
N VAL A 130 2.94 21.78 -5.94
CA VAL A 130 2.12 22.47 -4.94
C VAL A 130 2.07 21.68 -3.63
N CYS A 131 1.74 20.39 -3.69
CA CYS A 131 1.74 19.51 -2.51
C CYS A 131 3.10 19.50 -1.80
N ASN A 132 4.19 19.26 -2.53
CA ASN A 132 5.52 19.14 -1.93
C ASN A 132 6.04 20.49 -1.37
N SER A 133 5.74 21.62 -2.01
CA SER A 133 6.31 22.92 -1.64
C SER A 133 5.46 23.73 -0.67
N TYR A 134 4.14 23.55 -0.68
CA TYR A 134 3.21 24.40 0.08
C TYR A 134 2.37 23.65 1.10
N VAL A 135 2.15 22.34 0.92
CA VAL A 135 1.32 21.53 1.84
C VAL A 135 2.19 20.66 2.76
N PHE A 136 3.14 19.91 2.19
CA PHE A 136 3.96 18.92 2.90
C PHE A 136 5.43 19.31 3.05
N ALA A 137 5.79 20.54 2.71
CA ALA A 137 7.12 21.05 2.99
C ALA A 137 7.37 21.04 4.51
N THR A 138 8.55 20.61 4.95
CA THR A 138 8.91 20.51 6.37
C THR A 138 8.58 21.80 7.13
N GLN A 139 9.01 22.97 6.61
CA GLN A 139 8.71 24.27 7.22
C GLN A 139 7.20 24.54 7.36
N LYS A 140 6.40 24.13 6.36
CA LYS A 140 4.94 24.29 6.42
C LYS A 140 4.31 23.36 7.44
N LEU A 141 4.82 22.14 7.56
CA LEU A 141 4.39 21.23 8.61
C LEU A 141 4.79 21.79 9.98
N ASP A 142 6.02 22.23 10.19
CA ASP A 142 6.49 22.79 11.47
C ASP A 142 5.62 23.98 11.93
N LEU A 143 5.30 24.90 11.02
CA LEU A 143 4.41 26.05 11.31
C LEU A 143 3.00 25.63 11.78
N ASN A 144 2.52 24.47 11.34
CA ASN A 144 1.20 23.95 11.69
C ASN A 144 1.26 22.87 12.79
N GLN A 145 2.38 22.72 13.49
CA GLN A 145 2.52 21.74 14.57
C GLN A 145 1.54 22.00 15.71
N GLY A 146 1.30 23.28 16.07
CA GLY A 146 0.32 23.65 17.09
C GLY A 146 -1.09 23.13 16.77
N LEU A 147 -1.56 23.37 15.54
CA LEU A 147 -2.86 22.88 15.06
C LEU A 147 -2.96 21.36 15.05
N ARG A 148 -1.87 20.66 14.69
CA ARG A 148 -1.86 19.19 14.74
C ARG A 148 -1.92 18.68 16.17
N ARG A 149 -1.19 19.30 17.09
CA ARG A 149 -1.25 18.97 18.52
C ARG A 149 -2.65 19.21 19.07
N GLU A 150 -3.25 20.35 18.79
CA GLU A 150 -4.65 20.66 19.14
C GLU A 150 -5.62 19.63 18.57
N LYS A 151 -5.47 19.25 17.29
CA LYS A 151 -6.34 18.24 16.68
C LYS A 151 -6.15 16.85 17.28
N ILE A 152 -4.93 16.46 17.64
CA ILE A 152 -4.67 15.20 18.35
C ILE A 152 -5.33 15.23 19.72
N ILE A 153 -5.18 16.33 20.48
CA ILE A 153 -5.87 16.52 21.76
C ILE A 153 -7.40 16.47 21.56
N GLU A 154 -7.93 17.12 20.53
CA GLU A 154 -9.37 17.07 20.19
C GLU A 154 -9.84 15.67 19.76
N VAL A 155 -8.96 14.86 19.14
CA VAL A 155 -9.26 13.46 18.84
C VAL A 155 -9.25 12.60 20.11
N LEU A 156 -8.34 12.89 21.06
CA LEU A 156 -8.36 12.30 22.39
C LEU A 156 -9.62 12.73 23.19
N GLU A 157 -10.10 13.95 22.96
CA GLU A 157 -11.29 14.54 23.62
C GLU A 157 -12.58 14.40 22.79
N GLY A 158 -12.52 13.67 21.67
CA GLY A 158 -13.68 13.17 20.92
C GLY A 158 -14.54 14.21 20.18
N VAL A 159 -14.04 14.97 19.19
CA VAL A 159 -14.91 15.66 18.19
C VAL A 159 -14.35 15.70 16.74
N ARG A 160 -15.29 15.64 15.78
CA ARG A 160 -15.13 15.47 14.32
C ARG A 160 -15.58 16.73 13.53
N ARG A 161 -14.80 17.18 12.52
CA ARG A 161 -15.29 17.86 11.29
C ARG A 161 -14.20 18.02 10.19
N ASN A 162 -14.66 18.14 8.94
CA ASN A 162 -14.00 17.85 7.65
C ASN A 162 -13.14 18.98 7.05
N ALA A 163 -12.11 18.63 6.26
CA ALA A 163 -11.49 19.49 5.24
C ALA A 163 -10.74 18.70 4.13
N SER A 164 -10.90 19.11 2.85
CA SER A 164 -10.26 18.66 1.60
C SER A 164 -10.40 17.18 1.19
N GLU A 165 -11.38 16.85 0.36
CA GLU A 165 -11.85 15.47 0.10
C GLU A 165 -10.75 14.47 -0.33
N ASP A 166 -9.90 14.77 -1.33
CA ASP A 166 -8.95 13.77 -1.83
C ASP A 166 -7.78 13.46 -0.87
N LEU A 167 -7.18 14.49 -0.29
CA LEU A 167 -6.07 14.31 0.66
C LEU A 167 -6.59 13.75 1.99
N PHE A 168 -7.77 14.19 2.40
CA PHE A 168 -8.42 13.69 3.60
C PHE A 168 -8.83 12.24 3.45
N VAL A 169 -9.48 11.85 2.35
CA VAL A 169 -9.84 10.43 2.11
C VAL A 169 -8.58 9.56 2.04
N ALA A 170 -7.56 9.97 1.27
CA ALA A 170 -6.33 9.19 1.16
C ALA A 170 -5.57 9.09 2.48
N GLY A 171 -5.53 10.17 3.27
CA GLY A 171 -4.80 10.25 4.53
C GLY A 171 -5.55 9.64 5.73
N THR A 172 -6.89 9.65 5.73
CA THR A 172 -7.70 9.20 6.87
C THR A 172 -7.67 7.70 7.02
N ASP A 173 -8.10 6.95 5.99
CA ASP A 173 -8.25 5.50 6.11
C ASP A 173 -6.89 4.80 6.28
N THR A 174 -5.85 5.28 5.60
CA THR A 174 -4.50 4.69 5.67
C THR A 174 -3.83 4.94 7.03
N THR A 175 -3.96 6.16 7.57
CA THR A 175 -3.40 6.52 8.87
C THR A 175 -4.17 5.83 10.00
N ALA A 176 -5.50 5.81 9.94
CA ALA A 176 -6.34 5.14 10.94
C ALA A 176 -6.07 3.64 10.99
N SER A 177 -6.01 2.97 9.82
CA SER A 177 -5.64 1.55 9.72
C SER A 177 -4.25 1.28 10.31
N SER A 178 -3.25 2.11 9.97
CA SER A 178 -1.89 1.92 10.48
C SER A 178 -1.82 2.08 12.00
N LEU A 179 -2.54 3.06 12.56
CA LEU A 179 -2.60 3.28 14.00
C LEU A 179 -3.32 2.12 14.72
N GLU A 180 -4.43 1.65 14.17
CA GLU A 180 -5.20 0.52 14.71
C GLU A 180 -4.36 -0.76 14.72
N TRP A 181 -3.64 -1.06 13.63
CA TRP A 181 -2.74 -2.22 13.58
C TRP A 181 -1.57 -2.10 14.56
N ALA A 182 -0.99 -0.91 14.71
CA ALA A 182 0.07 -0.68 15.71
C ALA A 182 -0.45 -0.95 17.13
N MET A 183 -1.60 -0.40 17.49
CA MET A 183 -2.23 -0.65 18.80
C MET A 183 -2.61 -2.12 18.98
N ALA A 184 -3.17 -2.78 17.97
CA ALA A 184 -3.53 -4.19 18.06
C ALA A 184 -2.31 -5.09 18.28
N GLU A 185 -1.20 -4.82 17.59
CA GLU A 185 0.05 -5.56 17.79
C GLU A 185 0.65 -5.30 19.18
N LEU A 186 0.64 -4.06 19.67
CA LEU A 186 1.13 -3.76 21.01
C LEU A 186 0.27 -4.42 22.10
N LEU A 187 -1.05 -4.45 21.94
CA LEU A 187 -1.94 -5.11 22.92
C LEU A 187 -1.86 -6.63 22.87
N ARG A 188 -1.54 -7.19 21.71
CA ARG A 188 -1.23 -8.62 21.54
C ARG A 188 0.16 -8.99 22.10
N ASN A 189 1.06 -8.02 22.23
CA ASN A 189 2.44 -8.19 22.71
C ASN A 189 2.72 -7.24 23.90
N PRO A 190 2.19 -7.53 25.11
CA PRO A 190 2.27 -6.61 26.25
C PRO A 190 3.70 -6.22 26.65
N ASP A 191 4.66 -7.12 26.49
CA ASP A 191 6.09 -6.91 26.62
C ASP A 191 6.60 -5.73 25.77
N LYS A 192 6.11 -5.62 24.53
CA LYS A 192 6.50 -4.56 23.59
C LYS A 192 5.81 -3.24 23.94
N LEU A 193 4.55 -3.29 24.40
CA LEU A 193 3.85 -2.12 24.91
C LEU A 193 4.55 -1.53 26.13
N VAL A 194 4.92 -2.37 27.11
CA VAL A 194 5.66 -1.93 28.31
C VAL A 194 6.98 -1.29 27.91
N LYS A 195 7.73 -1.90 26.99
CA LYS A 195 9.00 -1.33 26.51
C LYS A 195 8.81 0.04 25.83
N ALA A 196 7.75 0.20 25.03
CA ALA A 196 7.42 1.49 24.42
C ALA A 196 7.04 2.55 25.45
N LYS A 197 6.28 2.16 26.46
CA LYS A 197 5.90 3.04 27.57
C LYS A 197 7.11 3.49 28.37
N ASN A 198 8.04 2.59 28.67
CA ASN A 198 9.28 2.93 29.37
C ASN A 198 10.13 3.92 28.56
N GLU A 199 10.29 3.73 27.25
CA GLU A 199 11.00 4.70 26.40
C GLU A 199 10.35 6.10 26.46
N LEU A 200 9.03 6.17 26.38
CA LEU A 200 8.29 7.43 26.45
C LEU A 200 8.42 8.08 27.84
N ASP A 201 8.30 7.31 28.91
CA ASP A 201 8.41 7.81 30.28
C ASP A 201 9.82 8.32 30.60
N GLU A 202 10.86 7.64 30.10
CA GLU A 202 12.27 8.04 30.28
C GLU A 202 12.62 9.29 29.49
N MET A 203 12.16 9.40 28.23
CA MET A 203 12.58 10.47 27.32
C MET A 203 11.70 11.72 27.38
N ILE A 204 10.41 11.55 27.68
CA ILE A 204 9.41 12.64 27.70
C ILE A 204 9.07 13.03 29.13
N GLY A 205 9.09 12.09 30.07
CA GLY A 205 8.68 12.27 31.46
C GLY A 205 7.16 12.16 31.62
N LYS A 206 6.72 11.54 32.72
CA LYS A 206 5.29 11.31 33.00
C LYS A 206 4.50 12.62 33.08
N GLY A 207 3.33 12.64 32.43
CA GLY A 207 2.42 13.79 32.43
C GLY A 207 2.81 14.92 31.45
N ASN A 208 3.94 14.77 30.74
CA ASN A 208 4.33 15.72 29.70
C ASN A 208 3.69 15.34 28.36
N HIS A 209 3.50 16.35 27.51
CA HIS A 209 3.02 16.10 26.16
C HIS A 209 4.19 15.81 25.23
N LEU A 210 4.08 14.70 24.49
CA LEU A 210 4.95 14.41 23.36
C LEU A 210 4.89 15.55 22.33
N ALA A 211 6.05 16.02 21.88
CA ALA A 211 6.20 16.96 20.77
C ALA A 211 6.85 16.30 19.55
N GLU A 212 6.63 16.87 18.35
CA GLU A 212 7.22 16.32 17.11
C GLU A 212 8.76 16.36 17.12
N SER A 213 9.34 17.31 17.85
CA SER A 213 10.79 17.45 18.08
C SER A 213 11.39 16.25 18.80
N ASP A 214 10.58 15.50 19.54
CA ASP A 214 11.03 14.40 20.39
C ASP A 214 11.00 13.07 19.62
N ILE A 215 10.38 13.01 18.45
CA ILE A 215 10.32 11.78 17.65
C ILE A 215 11.72 11.20 17.35
N PRO A 216 12.75 12.00 16.97
CA PRO A 216 14.08 11.46 16.70
C PRO A 216 14.71 10.70 17.87
N GLN A 217 14.39 11.10 19.11
CA GLN A 217 14.91 10.50 20.36
C GLN A 217 14.07 9.31 20.86
N LEU A 218 13.06 8.87 20.10
CA LEU A 218 12.20 7.71 20.41
C LEU A 218 12.43 6.57 19.39
N PRO A 219 13.61 5.92 19.39
CA PRO A 219 13.96 4.92 18.40
C PRO A 219 13.04 3.69 18.40
N TYR A 220 12.52 3.27 19.54
CA TYR A 220 11.64 2.11 19.66
C TYR A 220 10.23 2.43 19.18
N LEU A 221 9.67 3.60 19.50
CA LEU A 221 8.41 4.07 18.89
C LEU A 221 8.49 4.12 17.36
N ARG A 222 9.61 4.62 16.83
CA ARG A 222 9.87 4.62 15.38
C ARG A 222 9.98 3.22 14.81
N ALA A 223 10.60 2.30 15.54
CA ALA A 223 10.74 0.90 15.15
C ALA A 223 9.39 0.16 15.13
N ILE A 224 8.51 0.44 16.11
CA ILE A 224 7.14 -0.09 16.14
C ILE A 224 6.39 0.28 14.87
N LEU A 225 6.41 1.56 14.46
CA LEU A 225 5.73 1.98 13.23
C LEU A 225 6.34 1.37 11.98
N LYS A 226 7.67 1.25 11.89
CA LYS A 226 8.33 0.54 10.78
C LYS A 226 7.88 -0.93 10.71
N GLU A 227 7.76 -1.60 11.84
CA GLU A 227 7.30 -2.98 11.92
C GLU A 227 5.82 -3.12 11.59
N THR A 228 4.98 -2.18 12.03
CA THR A 228 3.59 -2.09 11.61
C THR A 228 3.48 -1.89 10.10
N PHE A 229 4.32 -1.05 9.50
CA PHE A 229 4.32 -0.83 8.05
C PHE A 229 4.76 -2.05 7.25
N ARG A 230 5.69 -2.85 7.78
CA ARG A 230 6.15 -4.10 7.19
C ARG A 230 5.06 -5.17 7.25
N LEU A 231 4.50 -5.39 8.44
CA LEU A 231 3.56 -6.47 8.69
C LEU A 231 2.14 -6.12 8.23
N HIS A 232 1.71 -4.87 8.40
CA HIS A 232 0.36 -4.42 8.07
C HIS A 232 0.39 -3.23 7.12
N PRO A 233 0.89 -3.40 5.88
CA PRO A 233 0.94 -2.31 4.93
C PRO A 233 -0.48 -1.85 4.59
N ALA A 234 -0.79 -0.59 4.88
CA ALA A 234 -2.12 -0.02 4.62
C ALA A 234 -2.57 -0.22 3.16
N LEU A 235 -1.62 -0.22 2.21
CA LEU A 235 -1.87 -0.55 0.80
C LEU A 235 -1.08 -1.82 0.42
N PRO A 236 -1.61 -3.04 0.63
CA PRO A 236 -0.84 -4.28 0.46
C PRO A 236 -0.45 -4.58 -1.00
N LEU A 237 -1.16 -3.98 -1.97
CA LEU A 237 -0.85 -4.09 -3.41
C LEU A 237 -0.36 -2.76 -4.04
N LEU A 238 -0.12 -1.72 -3.21
CA LEU A 238 -0.01 -0.33 -3.63
C LEU A 238 -1.14 0.11 -4.59
N LEU A 239 -1.09 1.36 -5.06
CA LEU A 239 -1.98 1.80 -6.13
C LEU A 239 -1.52 1.19 -7.47
N PRO A 240 -2.44 0.59 -8.26
CA PRO A 240 -2.10 -0.04 -9.54
C PRO A 240 -1.42 0.91 -10.51
N ARG A 241 -0.31 0.49 -11.11
CA ARG A 241 0.38 1.24 -12.18
C ARG A 241 -0.07 0.76 -13.55
N LYS A 242 0.15 1.55 -14.58
CA LYS A 242 -0.06 1.22 -15.99
C LYS A 242 1.24 1.41 -16.76
N ALA A 243 1.59 0.44 -17.60
CA ALA A 243 2.72 0.57 -18.52
C ALA A 243 2.34 1.50 -19.70
N GLY A 244 3.10 2.58 -19.90
CA GLY A 244 2.92 3.52 -21.01
C GLY A 244 3.51 3.03 -22.34
N ALA A 245 4.44 2.08 -22.28
CA ALA A 245 5.08 1.43 -23.41
C ALA A 245 5.50 0.00 -23.00
N ASP A 246 5.88 -0.82 -23.98
CA ASP A 246 6.51 -2.12 -23.71
C ASP A 246 7.84 -1.90 -22.98
N VAL A 247 8.11 -2.70 -21.96
CA VAL A 247 9.36 -2.65 -21.20
C VAL A 247 9.80 -4.07 -20.81
N GLU A 248 11.10 -4.30 -20.83
CA GLU A 248 11.68 -5.58 -20.40
C GLU A 248 12.07 -5.50 -18.92
N ILE A 249 11.66 -6.51 -18.14
CA ILE A 249 12.06 -6.71 -16.74
C ILE A 249 12.49 -8.16 -16.58
N ASN A 250 13.74 -8.38 -16.17
CA ASN A 250 14.33 -9.70 -15.96
C ASN A 250 14.12 -10.67 -17.15
N GLY A 251 14.31 -10.20 -18.39
CA GLY A 251 14.15 -11.02 -19.59
C GLY A 251 12.69 -11.28 -20.02
N PHE A 252 11.73 -10.66 -19.34
CA PHE A 252 10.30 -10.76 -19.69
C PHE A 252 9.73 -9.41 -20.14
N THR A 253 8.79 -9.46 -21.07
CA THR A 253 8.11 -8.26 -21.55
C THR A 253 6.89 -7.93 -20.69
N VAL A 254 6.87 -6.71 -20.17
CA VAL A 254 5.67 -6.06 -19.62
C VAL A 254 5.06 -5.22 -20.76
N PRO A 255 3.91 -5.62 -21.33
CA PRO A 255 3.36 -4.95 -22.50
C PRO A 255 2.71 -3.63 -22.13
N LYS A 256 2.69 -2.69 -23.08
CA LYS A 256 1.97 -1.43 -23.01
C LYS A 256 0.51 -1.67 -22.59
N GLY A 257 0.03 -0.82 -21.69
CA GLY A 257 -1.33 -0.90 -21.15
C GLY A 257 -1.51 -1.94 -20.04
N ALA A 258 -0.52 -2.80 -19.78
CA ALA A 258 -0.58 -3.74 -18.66
C ALA A 258 -0.72 -3.00 -17.33
N ARG A 259 -1.54 -3.58 -16.45
CA ARG A 259 -1.61 -3.21 -15.04
C ARG A 259 -0.41 -3.79 -14.32
N VAL A 260 0.25 -3.03 -13.46
CA VAL A 260 1.37 -3.50 -12.65
C VAL A 260 1.01 -3.29 -11.18
N LEU A 261 1.03 -4.38 -10.42
CA LEU A 261 0.78 -4.42 -8.97
C LEU A 261 2.07 -4.79 -8.25
N LEU A 262 2.27 -4.20 -7.08
CA LEU A 262 3.39 -4.52 -6.20
C LEU A 262 2.83 -5.11 -4.92
N ASN A 263 3.12 -6.37 -4.65
CA ASN A 263 2.62 -7.07 -3.48
C ASN A 263 3.54 -6.82 -2.28
N LEU A 264 3.29 -5.71 -1.57
CA LEU A 264 4.03 -5.32 -0.37
C LEU A 264 3.79 -6.30 0.78
N TRP A 265 2.59 -6.88 0.86
CA TRP A 265 2.30 -7.88 1.88
C TRP A 265 3.21 -9.10 1.73
N ALA A 266 3.47 -9.53 0.48
CA ALA A 266 4.42 -10.60 0.19
C ALA A 266 5.86 -10.18 0.51
N ILE A 267 6.31 -8.99 0.05
CA ILE A 267 7.67 -8.49 0.32
C ILE A 267 7.94 -8.38 1.82
N GLY A 268 6.97 -7.87 2.57
CA GLY A 268 7.07 -7.74 4.03
C GLY A 268 7.10 -9.07 4.75
N ARG A 269 6.69 -10.18 4.12
CA ARG A 269 6.62 -11.53 4.73
C ARG A 269 7.54 -12.56 4.06
N ASP A 270 8.47 -12.12 3.22
CA ASP A 270 9.39 -13.03 2.54
C ASP A 270 10.47 -13.53 3.53
N PRO A 271 10.54 -14.85 3.83
CA PRO A 271 11.55 -15.41 4.72
C PRO A 271 12.97 -15.30 4.17
N ALA A 272 13.15 -15.02 2.88
CA ALA A 272 14.47 -14.75 2.31
C ALA A 272 15.00 -13.34 2.66
N ILE A 273 14.12 -12.47 3.19
CA ILE A 273 14.42 -11.06 3.49
C ILE A 273 14.33 -10.80 5.00
N TRP A 274 13.32 -11.38 5.66
CA TRP A 274 12.99 -11.11 7.04
C TRP A 274 13.05 -12.37 7.89
N ASP A 275 13.87 -12.36 8.94
CA ASP A 275 13.84 -13.39 9.97
C ASP A 275 12.51 -13.36 10.73
N ASP A 276 11.90 -14.52 10.91
CA ASP A 276 10.56 -14.71 11.48
C ASP A 276 9.54 -13.72 10.89
N PRO A 277 9.23 -13.84 9.57
CA PRO A 277 8.57 -12.79 8.80
C PRO A 277 7.11 -12.57 9.22
N THR A 278 6.51 -13.49 9.95
CA THR A 278 5.10 -13.40 10.39
C THR A 278 4.94 -12.83 11.79
N SER A 279 6.02 -12.70 12.56
CA SER A 279 5.99 -12.16 13.91
C SER A 279 6.19 -10.66 13.92
N PHE A 280 5.58 -9.99 14.90
CA PHE A 280 5.75 -8.57 15.15
C PHE A 280 6.99 -8.35 16.03
N VAL A 281 8.10 -7.92 15.44
CA VAL A 281 9.41 -7.76 16.10
C VAL A 281 9.99 -6.37 15.79
N PRO A 282 9.59 -5.30 16.51
CA PRO A 282 10.13 -3.95 16.32
C PRO A 282 11.66 -3.87 16.42
N GLU A 283 12.26 -4.73 17.25
CA GLU A 283 13.71 -4.81 17.47
C GLU A 283 14.52 -4.90 16.18
N ARG A 284 13.97 -5.48 15.10
CA ARG A 284 14.65 -5.60 13.80
C ARG A 284 15.00 -4.25 13.17
N PHE A 285 14.34 -3.17 13.59
CA PHE A 285 14.57 -1.82 13.10
C PHE A 285 15.42 -0.96 14.03
N LEU A 286 15.79 -1.46 15.22
CA LEU A 286 16.71 -0.76 16.11
C LEU A 286 18.12 -0.80 15.54
N GLY A 287 18.75 0.37 15.38
CA GLY A 287 20.07 0.49 14.74
C GLY A 287 20.09 0.22 13.23
N SER A 288 18.92 -0.05 12.61
CA SER A 288 18.81 -0.28 11.17
C SER A 288 18.56 1.03 10.40
N ASP A 289 19.28 1.21 9.30
CA ASP A 289 19.09 2.34 8.38
C ASP A 289 17.84 2.22 7.52
N VAL A 290 17.20 1.03 7.49
CA VAL A 290 16.00 0.77 6.68
C VAL A 290 14.89 1.74 7.07
N ASP A 291 14.39 2.49 6.10
CA ASP A 291 13.28 3.42 6.26
C ASP A 291 12.25 3.31 5.14
N ALA A 292 11.07 3.89 5.38
CA ALA A 292 9.97 3.87 4.43
C ALA A 292 10.00 5.04 3.42
N LYS A 293 11.16 5.72 3.25
CA LYS A 293 11.27 6.93 2.40
C LYS A 293 11.54 6.62 0.92
N GLY A 294 11.46 5.35 0.54
CA GLY A 294 11.53 4.91 -0.86
C GLY A 294 12.94 4.60 -1.37
N ASN A 295 13.92 4.48 -0.47
CA ASN A 295 15.29 4.03 -0.79
C ASN A 295 15.52 2.54 -0.49
N TYR A 296 14.76 1.99 0.46
CA TYR A 296 14.78 0.59 0.85
C TYR A 296 13.55 -0.11 0.29
N PHE A 297 13.76 -1.13 -0.56
CA PHE A 297 12.67 -1.76 -1.30
C PHE A 297 12.05 -2.95 -0.57
N GLU A 298 12.69 -3.39 0.51
CA GLU A 298 12.16 -4.27 1.54
C GLU A 298 11.08 -3.59 2.40
N LEU A 299 11.11 -2.25 2.54
CA LEU A 299 10.11 -1.47 3.27
C LEU A 299 9.58 -0.30 2.43
N VAL A 300 8.71 -0.61 1.46
CA VAL A 300 8.25 0.34 0.43
C VAL A 300 6.81 0.84 0.63
N THR A 301 6.39 1.01 1.89
CA THR A 301 5.00 1.33 2.30
C THR A 301 4.41 2.57 1.64
N PHE A 302 5.23 3.61 1.43
CA PHE A 302 4.81 4.84 0.75
C PHE A 302 5.07 4.82 -0.76
N GLY A 303 5.50 3.69 -1.32
CA GLY A 303 6.00 3.59 -2.69
C GLY A 303 7.36 4.24 -2.87
N ALA A 304 7.79 4.37 -4.13
CA ALA A 304 9.03 5.05 -4.50
C ALA A 304 8.91 5.71 -5.90
N GLY A 305 9.95 6.46 -6.27
CA GLY A 305 10.06 7.18 -7.54
C GLY A 305 9.01 8.28 -7.69
N ARG A 306 8.66 8.62 -8.95
CA ARG A 306 7.73 9.73 -9.28
C ARG A 306 6.41 9.73 -8.53
N ARG A 307 5.89 8.55 -8.20
CA ARG A 307 4.57 8.38 -7.55
C ARG A 307 4.70 7.98 -6.08
N ILE A 308 5.84 8.22 -5.44
CA ILE A 308 5.96 8.10 -3.98
C ILE A 308 4.87 8.92 -3.29
N CYS A 309 4.37 8.50 -2.13
CA CYS A 309 3.29 9.19 -1.42
C CYS A 309 3.68 10.66 -1.13
N PRO A 310 2.87 11.65 -1.54
CA PRO A 310 3.14 13.05 -1.22
C PRO A 310 2.88 13.35 0.27
N GLY A 311 1.93 12.65 0.88
CA GLY A 311 1.54 12.83 2.28
C GLY A 311 2.46 12.14 3.29
N MET A 312 3.50 11.43 2.84
CA MET A 312 4.44 10.70 3.72
C MET A 312 4.98 11.55 4.88
N PRO A 313 5.46 12.80 4.67
CA PRO A 313 5.99 13.60 5.78
C PRO A 313 4.95 13.88 6.87
N LEU A 314 3.70 14.14 6.48
CA LEU A 314 2.60 14.36 7.41
C LEU A 314 2.18 13.05 8.10
N ALA A 315 2.02 11.97 7.34
CA ALA A 315 1.62 10.66 7.86
C ALA A 315 2.59 10.15 8.91
N LEU A 316 3.91 10.25 8.65
CA LEU A 316 4.93 9.86 9.63
C LEU A 316 4.80 10.70 10.90
N ARG A 317 4.73 12.03 10.82
CA ARG A 317 4.57 12.88 12.02
C ARG A 317 3.32 12.52 12.82
N MET A 318 2.18 12.44 12.14
CA MET A 318 0.90 12.11 12.78
C MET A 318 0.93 10.74 13.45
N LEU A 319 1.44 9.70 12.79
CA LEU A 319 1.46 8.35 13.35
C LEU A 319 2.34 8.25 14.60
N HIS A 320 3.54 8.86 14.59
CA HIS A 320 4.39 8.86 15.79
C HIS A 320 3.73 9.63 16.92
N MET A 321 3.16 10.80 16.63
CA MET A 321 2.49 11.62 17.64
C MET A 321 1.28 10.92 18.23
N MET A 322 0.38 10.39 17.39
CA MET A 322 -0.83 9.69 17.86
C MET A 322 -0.50 8.42 18.64
N LEU A 323 0.36 7.55 18.08
CA LEU A 323 0.73 6.30 18.76
C LEU A 323 1.45 6.58 20.07
N GLY A 324 2.45 7.47 20.06
CA GLY A 324 3.20 7.85 21.26
C GLY A 324 2.29 8.47 22.32
N SER A 325 1.34 9.31 21.92
CA SER A 325 0.38 9.93 22.86
C SER A 325 -0.56 8.88 23.47
N LEU A 326 -1.08 7.95 22.68
CA LEU A 326 -1.96 6.88 23.18
C LEU A 326 -1.24 5.96 24.17
N ILE A 327 0.03 5.63 23.92
CA ILE A 327 0.84 4.80 24.83
C ILE A 327 1.21 5.58 26.10
N HIS A 328 1.58 6.85 25.97
CA HIS A 328 2.09 7.65 27.10
C HIS A 328 0.99 8.06 28.10
N TRP A 329 -0.22 8.35 27.62
CA TRP A 329 -1.30 8.86 28.46
C TRP A 329 -2.22 7.81 29.06
N PHE A 330 -2.20 6.57 28.53
CA PHE A 330 -3.16 5.55 28.94
C PHE A 330 -2.50 4.20 29.17
N ASP A 331 -2.94 3.53 30.23
CA ASP A 331 -2.89 2.08 30.32
C ASP A 331 -4.03 1.47 29.52
N TRP A 332 -3.77 0.39 28.82
CA TRP A 332 -4.74 -0.22 27.92
C TRP A 332 -5.07 -1.64 28.35
N LYS A 333 -6.36 -1.98 28.28
CA LYS A 333 -6.86 -3.35 28.44
C LYS A 333 -7.75 -3.71 27.27
N LEU A 334 -7.66 -4.93 26.77
CA LEU A 334 -8.61 -5.44 25.78
C LEU A 334 -10.01 -5.50 26.39
N SER A 335 -11.04 -5.19 25.60
CA SER A 335 -12.43 -5.34 26.06
C SER A 335 -12.77 -6.81 26.31
N ASP A 336 -13.82 -7.04 27.09
CA ASP A 336 -14.44 -8.37 27.26
C ASP A 336 -13.52 -9.45 27.83
N GLY A 337 -12.40 -9.05 28.46
CA GLY A 337 -11.45 -9.99 29.08
C GLY A 337 -10.69 -10.86 28.08
N VAL A 338 -10.62 -10.45 26.81
CA VAL A 338 -9.87 -11.19 25.78
C VAL A 338 -8.38 -11.24 26.15
N GLU A 339 -7.83 -12.45 26.19
CA GLU A 339 -6.39 -12.67 26.36
C GLU A 339 -5.62 -12.12 25.14
N PRO A 340 -4.46 -11.46 25.33
CA PRO A 340 -3.64 -10.90 24.24
C PRO A 340 -3.42 -11.86 23.08
N GLU A 341 -3.10 -13.13 23.36
CA GLU A 341 -2.78 -14.15 22.37
C GLU A 341 -3.98 -14.54 21.50
N LYS A 342 -5.19 -14.36 22.05
CA LYS A 342 -6.48 -14.67 21.41
C LYS A 342 -7.08 -13.47 20.67
N LEU A 343 -6.42 -12.31 20.67
CA LEU A 343 -6.88 -11.15 19.92
C LEU A 343 -7.05 -11.48 18.44
N ASP A 344 -8.22 -11.17 17.88
CA ASP A 344 -8.51 -11.38 16.46
C ASP A 344 -7.59 -10.49 15.62
N MET A 345 -6.76 -11.10 14.77
CA MET A 345 -5.84 -10.40 13.87
C MET A 345 -6.22 -10.61 12.40
N GLU A 346 -7.48 -10.93 12.12
CA GLU A 346 -7.90 -11.13 10.75
C GLU A 346 -7.91 -9.81 9.97
N GLU A 347 -7.44 -9.87 8.73
CA GLU A 347 -7.43 -8.73 7.82
C GLU A 347 -8.69 -8.70 6.94
N LYS A 348 -9.25 -7.50 6.71
CA LYS A 348 -10.27 -7.23 5.70
C LYS A 348 -9.66 -6.41 4.57
N PHE A 349 -9.66 -6.97 3.37
CA PHE A 349 -9.17 -6.29 2.17
C PHE A 349 -10.14 -5.18 1.74
N GLY A 350 -9.58 -4.04 1.37
CA GLY A 350 -10.30 -2.85 0.93
C GLY A 350 -9.33 -1.87 0.27
N ILE A 351 -9.71 -0.59 0.21
CA ILE A 351 -8.78 0.47 -0.24
C ILE A 351 -7.59 0.52 0.71
N ALA A 352 -7.84 0.60 2.02
CA ALA A 352 -6.85 0.35 3.05
C ALA A 352 -7.06 -1.04 3.67
N LEU A 353 -5.98 -1.72 4.06
CA LEU A 353 -6.04 -3.00 4.77
C LEU A 353 -6.45 -2.78 6.23
N GLN A 354 -7.67 -3.14 6.57
CA GLN A 354 -8.22 -2.92 7.91
C GLN A 354 -8.25 -4.24 8.69
N LYS A 355 -8.39 -4.16 10.02
CA LYS A 355 -8.81 -5.33 10.79
C LYS A 355 -10.22 -5.75 10.35
N ALA A 356 -10.48 -7.05 10.30
CA ALA A 356 -11.80 -7.57 9.98
C ALA A 356 -12.81 -7.25 11.10
N LYS A 357 -12.34 -7.34 12.35
CA LYS A 357 -13.04 -6.85 13.54
C LYS A 357 -12.27 -5.64 14.10
N PRO A 358 -12.92 -4.49 14.30
CA PRO A 358 -12.27 -3.32 14.90
C PRO A 358 -11.64 -3.66 16.24
N LEU A 359 -10.50 -3.05 16.55
CA LEU A 359 -9.88 -3.17 17.86
C LEU A 359 -10.76 -2.50 18.93
N LEU A 360 -11.12 -3.27 19.96
CA LEU A 360 -11.83 -2.77 21.12
C LEU A 360 -10.92 -2.85 22.35
N ALA A 361 -10.53 -1.69 22.86
CA ALA A 361 -9.66 -1.56 24.01
C ALA A 361 -10.12 -0.41 24.90
N ILE A 362 -9.98 -0.59 26.21
CA ILE A 362 -10.41 0.34 27.25
C ILE A 362 -9.17 1.09 27.76
N PRO A 363 -9.08 2.41 27.54
CA PRO A 363 -8.02 3.23 28.11
C PRO A 363 -8.30 3.56 29.58
N THR A 364 -7.27 3.52 30.41
CA THR A 364 -7.26 4.05 31.79
C THR A 364 -6.20 5.14 31.84
N PRO A 365 -6.54 6.41 32.14
CA PRO A 365 -5.56 7.48 32.26
C PRO A 365 -4.51 7.15 33.32
N ILE A 366 -3.26 7.57 33.08
CA ILE A 366 -2.11 7.40 33.96
C ILE A 366 -1.84 8.67 34.78
#